data_AF-A0A1F7NL61-F1
#
_entry.id   AF-A0A1F7NL61-F1
#
_cell.length_a   1.000
_cell.length_b   1.000
_cell.length_c   1.000
_cell.angle_alpha   90.00
_cell.angle_beta   90.00
_cell.angle_gamma   90.00
#
_symmetry.space_group_name_H-M   'P 1'
#
loop_
_entity.id
_entity.type
_entity.pdbx_description
1 polymer ?
#
loop_
_entity_poly.entity_id
_entity_poly.type
_entity_poly.pdbx_seq_one_letter_code
_entity_poly.pdbx_strand_id
1 'polypeptide(L)'
;MMVVDSGDTVVGNVTGFTFDGSQRVLPAVVLERNGQRVGLLVHPDRFEGSGPSLAYESLDCTGQAWLNGPFVTLILPGTIEGPGQTVYIPDLSATPGLVTAQSLLQMGRCFTFQFDVSPAVPALPLVDLDTVFTPPFRLK
;
A
#
# COMPACT_ATOMS: atom_id res chain seq x y z
N MET A 1 -4.00 4.50 -22.53
CA MET A 1 -3.70 5.60 -21.60
C MET A 1 -2.87 5.03 -20.48
N MET A 2 -1.77 5.68 -20.14
CA MET A 2 -0.83 5.21 -19.11
C MET A 2 -0.47 6.36 -18.17
N VAL A 3 0.04 6.00 -16.99
CA VAL A 3 0.68 6.95 -16.08
C VAL A 3 2.19 6.86 -16.27
N VAL A 4 2.84 8.01 -16.42
CA VAL A 4 4.29 8.14 -16.46
C VAL A 4 4.78 9.07 -15.36
N ASP A 5 6.02 8.88 -14.95
CA ASP A 5 6.71 9.76 -14.00
C ASP A 5 7.36 10.97 -14.71
N SER A 6 8.12 11.78 -13.96
CA SER A 6 8.80 12.97 -14.48
C SER A 6 9.80 12.64 -15.61
N GLY A 7 10.44 11.48 -15.56
CA GLY A 7 11.41 10.98 -16.54
C GLY A 7 10.80 10.20 -17.70
N ASP A 8 9.47 10.25 -17.89
CA ASP A 8 8.73 9.44 -18.87
C ASP A 8 8.81 7.91 -18.61
N THR A 9 9.23 7.50 -17.41
CA THR A 9 9.18 6.08 -17.00
C THR A 9 7.73 5.68 -16.79
N VAL A 10 7.34 4.55 -17.39
CA VAL A 10 5.96 4.04 -17.29
C VAL A 10 5.74 3.47 -15.90
N VAL A 11 4.81 4.08 -15.15
CA VAL A 11 4.32 3.56 -13.88
C VAL A 11 3.38 2.38 -14.14
N GLY A 12 2.49 2.52 -15.12
CA GLY A 12 1.56 1.46 -15.52
C GLY A 12 0.44 1.93 -16.44
N ASN A 13 -0.29 0.97 -17.00
CA ASN A 13 -1.52 1.26 -17.73
C ASN A 13 -2.64 1.62 -16.75
N VAL A 14 -3.46 2.60 -17.14
CA VAL A 14 -4.63 2.99 -16.35
C VAL A 14 -5.67 1.88 -16.42
N THR A 15 -6.06 1.33 -15.27
CA THR A 15 -7.08 0.28 -15.15
C THR A 15 -8.45 0.83 -14.77
N GLY A 16 -8.50 2.08 -14.28
CA GLY A 16 -9.72 2.77 -13.94
C GLY A 16 -9.44 4.15 -13.37
N PHE A 17 -10.49 4.82 -12.95
CA PHE A 17 -10.41 6.10 -12.26
C PHE A 17 -11.27 6.05 -11.01
N THR A 18 -10.78 6.68 -9.93
CA THR A 18 -11.57 6.93 -8.72
C THR A 18 -11.68 8.43 -8.47
N PHE A 19 -12.57 8.81 -7.56
CA PHE A 19 -12.73 10.19 -7.14
C PHE A 19 -12.21 10.35 -5.72
N ASP A 20 -11.28 11.28 -5.52
CA ASP A 20 -10.92 11.79 -4.20
C ASP A 20 -11.84 12.98 -3.89
N GLY A 21 -12.93 12.68 -3.19
CA GLY A 21 -14.01 13.63 -2.91
C GLY A 21 -14.74 14.09 -4.17
N SER A 22 -15.12 15.38 -4.21
CA SER A 22 -15.96 15.93 -5.29
C SER A 22 -15.18 16.50 -6.48
N GLN A 23 -13.84 16.51 -6.45
CA GLN A 23 -13.07 17.34 -7.40
C GLN A 23 -11.90 16.66 -8.13
N ARG A 24 -11.38 15.52 -7.67
CA ARG A 24 -10.16 14.95 -8.27
C ARG A 24 -10.37 13.54 -8.79
N VAL A 25 -10.19 13.37 -10.10
CA VAL A 25 -10.15 12.06 -10.75
C VAL A 25 -8.73 11.51 -10.63
N LEU A 26 -8.55 10.42 -9.90
CA LEU A 26 -7.27 9.76 -9.72
C LEU A 26 -7.20 8.50 -10.59
N PRO A 27 -6.18 8.35 -11.46
CA PRO A 27 -5.98 7.11 -12.18
C PRO A 27 -5.56 6.00 -11.22
N ALA A 28 -6.18 4.84 -11.40
CA ALA A 28 -5.74 3.60 -10.79
C ALA A 28 -4.82 2.85 -11.77
N VAL A 29 -3.73 2.30 -11.24
CA VAL A 29 -2.80 1.42 -11.96
C VAL A 29 -2.59 0.13 -11.17
N VAL A 30 -2.16 -0.92 -11.86
CA VAL A 30 -1.72 -2.16 -11.21
C VAL A 30 -0.21 -2.25 -11.32
N LEU A 31 0.46 -2.24 -10.18
CA LEU A 31 1.88 -2.54 -10.06
C LEU A 31 2.06 -4.06 -10.06
N GLU A 32 2.89 -4.55 -10.98
CA GLU A 32 3.34 -5.94 -10.98
C GLU A 32 4.81 -6.02 -10.51
N ARG A 33 5.08 -6.77 -9.45
CA ARG A 33 6.44 -6.96 -8.92
C ARG A 33 6.56 -8.33 -8.27
N ASN A 34 7.60 -9.09 -8.58
CA ASN A 34 7.84 -10.43 -8.01
C ASN A 34 6.62 -11.39 -8.11
N GLY A 35 5.85 -11.30 -9.20
CA GLY A 35 4.62 -12.09 -9.40
C GLY A 35 3.41 -11.62 -8.59
N GLN A 36 3.55 -10.56 -7.79
CA GLN A 36 2.48 -9.94 -7.01
C GLN A 36 1.87 -8.77 -7.78
N ARG A 37 0.56 -8.59 -7.61
CA ARG A 37 -0.21 -7.50 -8.22
C ARG A 37 -0.80 -6.62 -7.14
N VAL A 38 -0.48 -5.33 -7.16
CA VAL A 38 -0.99 -4.35 -6.19
C VAL A 38 -1.66 -3.21 -6.91
N GLY A 39 -2.88 -2.88 -6.49
CA GLY A 39 -3.60 -1.71 -7.00
C GLY A 39 -3.11 -0.44 -6.33
N LEU A 40 -2.72 0.55 -7.14
CA LEU A 40 -2.25 1.85 -6.67
C LEU A 40 -3.13 2.95 -7.25
N LEU A 41 -3.47 3.93 -6.43
CA LEU A 41 -3.99 5.22 -6.87
C LEU A 41 -2.81 6.17 -7.05
N VAL A 42 -2.80 6.92 -8.16
CA VAL A 42 -1.67 7.83 -8.46
C VAL A 42 -2.12 9.27 -8.34
N HIS A 43 -1.58 9.97 -7.35
CA HIS A 43 -1.63 11.44 -7.27
C HIS A 43 -0.48 12.03 -8.10
N PRO A 44 -0.49 13.33 -8.45
CA PRO A 44 0.61 13.96 -9.15
C PRO A 44 1.94 13.95 -8.38
N ASP A 45 1.91 13.88 -7.05
CA ASP A 45 3.07 13.99 -6.17
C ASP A 45 3.40 12.70 -5.41
N ARG A 46 2.49 11.72 -5.38
CA ARG A 46 2.61 10.52 -4.55
C ARG A 46 1.71 9.39 -5.04
N PHE A 47 1.84 8.24 -4.40
CA PHE A 47 0.94 7.10 -4.52
C PHE A 47 0.04 7.00 -3.30
N GLU A 48 -1.08 6.32 -3.48
CA GLU A 48 -1.98 5.94 -2.40
C GLU A 48 -2.35 4.47 -2.54
N GLY A 49 -2.18 3.73 -1.43
CA GLY A 49 -2.53 2.32 -1.32
C GLY A 49 -4.02 2.15 -1.02
N SER A 50 -4.60 1.08 -1.53
CA SER A 50 -5.99 0.70 -1.21
C SER A 50 -6.08 -0.30 -0.05
N GLY A 51 -4.93 -0.71 0.51
CA GLY A 51 -4.84 -1.71 1.56
C GLY A 51 -5.01 -1.16 2.98
N PRO A 52 -5.18 -2.06 3.96
CA PRO A 52 -5.34 -1.69 5.35
C PRO A 52 -4.04 -1.16 5.96
N SER A 53 -4.16 -0.35 7.00
CA SER A 53 -3.04 0.18 7.77
C SER A 53 -2.21 -0.94 8.42
N LEU A 54 -0.92 -0.69 8.65
CA LEU A 54 -0.01 -1.65 9.26
C LEU A 54 -0.20 -1.66 10.77
N ALA A 55 -0.52 -2.82 11.34
CA ALA A 55 -0.65 -3.00 12.78
C ALA A 55 0.65 -3.54 13.38
N TYR A 56 0.98 -3.14 14.62
CA TYR A 56 2.18 -3.60 15.32
C TYR A 56 1.85 -3.95 16.76
N GLU A 57 2.52 -4.96 17.29
CA GLU A 57 2.47 -5.30 18.72
C GLU A 57 3.29 -4.31 19.58
N SER A 58 4.18 -3.53 18.97
CA SER A 58 4.93 -2.44 19.62
C SER A 58 4.08 -1.16 19.73
N LEU A 59 4.50 -0.24 20.61
CA LEU A 59 3.85 1.07 20.80
C LEU A 59 4.39 2.16 19.87
N ASP A 60 5.43 1.89 19.09
CA ASP A 60 6.15 2.89 18.28
C ASP A 60 6.13 2.56 16.78
N CYS A 61 5.25 1.64 16.36
CA CYS A 61 5.15 1.17 14.98
C CYS A 61 6.47 0.60 14.43
N THR A 62 7.26 -0.04 15.31
CA THR A 62 8.49 -0.74 14.93
C THR A 62 8.34 -2.26 15.05
N GLY A 63 9.24 -2.99 14.39
CA GLY A 63 9.24 -4.46 14.42
C GLY A 63 8.34 -5.09 13.35
N GLN A 64 7.79 -6.26 13.65
CA GLN A 64 6.93 -7.00 12.71
C GLN A 64 5.62 -6.24 12.52
N ALA A 65 5.35 -5.86 11.27
CA ALA A 65 4.07 -5.32 10.86
C ALA A 65 3.09 -6.45 10.51
N TRP A 66 1.81 -6.22 10.76
CA TRP A 66 0.73 -7.15 10.51
C TRP A 66 -0.31 -6.51 9.61
N LEU A 67 -0.82 -7.29 8.66
CA LEU A 67 -1.93 -6.91 7.79
C LEU A 67 -3.16 -7.77 8.12
N ASN A 68 -4.33 -7.17 7.99
CA ASN A 68 -5.61 -7.87 8.09
C ASN A 68 -6.34 -7.89 6.76
N GLY A 69 -7.32 -8.78 6.62
CA GLY A 69 -8.28 -8.72 5.52
C GLY A 69 -8.65 -10.09 4.97
N PRO A 70 -9.41 -10.14 3.88
CA PRO A 70 -9.42 -11.32 3.03
C PRO A 70 -8.12 -11.37 2.24
N PHE A 71 -7.28 -12.39 2.47
CA PHE A 71 -6.00 -12.59 1.78
C PHE A 71 -6.11 -13.28 0.41
N VAL A 72 -7.34 -13.54 -0.05
CA VAL A 72 -7.66 -14.26 -1.29
C VAL A 72 -8.21 -13.30 -2.34
N THR A 73 -7.36 -12.41 -2.84
CA THR A 73 -7.71 -11.46 -3.91
C THR A 73 -6.73 -11.56 -5.09
N LEU A 74 -7.23 -11.32 -6.31
CA LEU A 74 -6.40 -11.30 -7.54
C LEU A 74 -5.46 -10.08 -7.60
N ILE A 75 -5.83 -9.02 -6.90
CA ILE A 75 -5.03 -7.80 -6.71
C ILE A 75 -4.95 -7.63 -5.20
N LEU A 76 -3.75 -7.74 -4.65
CA LEU A 76 -3.55 -7.65 -3.21
C LEU A 76 -3.85 -6.23 -2.73
N PRO A 77 -4.54 -6.08 -1.58
CA PRO A 77 -4.58 -4.82 -0.89
C PRO A 77 -3.15 -4.47 -0.46
N GLY A 78 -2.53 -3.53 -1.15
CA GLY A 78 -1.24 -2.98 -0.76
C GLY A 78 -1.46 -1.72 0.06
N THR A 79 -0.84 -1.67 1.23
CA THR A 79 -0.71 -0.41 1.96
C THR A 79 0.63 0.23 1.64
N ILE A 80 0.65 1.56 1.64
CA ILE A 80 1.82 2.35 1.31
C ILE A 80 2.16 3.17 2.54
N GLU A 81 3.31 2.90 3.14
CA GLU A 81 3.71 3.55 4.39
C GLU A 81 5.21 3.88 4.40
N GLY A 82 5.58 4.81 5.29
CA GLY A 82 6.95 5.24 5.49
C GLY A 82 7.45 6.29 4.49
N PRO A 83 8.66 6.82 4.71
CA PRO A 83 9.20 7.96 3.96
C PRO A 83 9.48 7.69 2.48
N GLY A 84 9.62 6.42 2.06
CA GLY A 84 9.85 6.01 0.67
C GLY A 84 8.60 5.51 -0.06
N GLN A 85 7.42 5.64 0.54
CA GLN A 85 6.18 5.06 0.02
C GLN A 85 6.32 3.55 -0.25
N THR A 86 6.77 2.82 0.77
CA THR A 86 6.98 1.38 0.68
C THR A 86 5.63 0.66 0.59
N VAL A 87 5.47 -0.13 -0.47
CA VAL A 87 4.32 -1.03 -0.63
C VAL A 87 4.54 -2.25 0.24
N TYR A 88 3.59 -2.53 1.13
CA TYR A 88 3.54 -3.76 1.92
C TYR A 88 2.42 -4.67 1.44
N ILE A 89 2.69 -5.97 1.42
CA ILE A 89 1.73 -7.02 1.02
C ILE A 89 1.62 -8.08 2.12
N PRO A 90 0.49 -8.80 2.20
CA PRO A 90 0.35 -9.92 3.13
C PRO A 90 1.28 -11.09 2.74
N ASP A 91 1.92 -11.72 3.73
CA ASP A 91 2.57 -13.02 3.55
C ASP A 91 1.50 -14.12 3.43
N LEU A 92 1.18 -14.49 2.19
CA LEU A 92 0.20 -15.53 1.88
C LEU A 92 0.65 -16.95 2.26
N SER A 93 1.92 -17.15 2.62
CA SER A 93 2.43 -18.44 3.07
C SER A 93 2.28 -18.64 4.58
N ALA A 94 2.05 -17.56 5.33
CA ALA A 94 1.82 -17.61 6.76
C ALA A 94 0.42 -18.11 7.10
N THR A 95 0.30 -18.87 8.19
CA THR A 95 -1.00 -19.26 8.75
C THR A 95 -1.68 -18.04 9.38
N PRO A 96 -2.89 -17.64 8.91
CA PRO A 96 -3.57 -16.51 9.51
C PRO A 96 -3.95 -16.75 10.97
N GLY A 97 -3.78 -15.73 11.81
CA GLY A 97 -3.99 -15.83 13.26
C GLY A 97 -4.68 -14.62 13.88
N LEU A 98 -4.71 -14.61 15.21
CA LEU A 98 -5.10 -13.46 16.02
C LEU A 98 -3.82 -12.76 16.52
N VAL A 99 -3.76 -11.44 16.37
CA VAL A 99 -2.68 -10.60 16.90
C VAL A 99 -3.30 -9.48 17.73
N THR A 100 -2.78 -9.25 18.94
CA THR A 100 -3.16 -8.09 19.76
C THR A 100 -2.18 -6.97 19.48
N ALA A 101 -2.56 -6.06 18.60
CA ALA A 101 -1.75 -4.89 18.24
C ALA A 101 -1.87 -3.79 19.31
N GLN A 102 -0.79 -3.03 19.46
CA GLN A 102 -0.70 -1.86 20.35
C GLN A 102 -0.53 -0.55 19.58
N SER A 103 -0.22 -0.61 18.28
CA SER A 103 -0.15 0.55 17.42
C SER A 103 -0.54 0.26 15.98
N LEU A 104 -0.89 1.34 15.27
CA LEU A 104 -1.31 1.35 13.87
C LEU A 104 -0.50 2.44 13.13
N LEU A 105 0.25 2.07 12.10
CA LEU A 105 0.87 3.01 11.17
C LEU A 105 -0.11 3.28 10.03
N GLN A 106 -0.55 4.52 9.94
CA GLN A 106 -1.47 5.00 8.92
C GLN A 106 -1.05 6.38 8.43
N MET A 107 -0.90 6.54 7.12
CA MET A 107 -0.54 7.82 6.49
C MET A 107 0.75 8.43 7.07
N GLY A 108 1.75 7.57 7.31
CA GLY A 108 3.04 7.96 7.90
C GLY A 108 2.98 8.38 9.36
N ARG A 109 1.86 8.14 10.07
CA ARG A 109 1.69 8.45 11.49
C ARG A 109 1.43 7.19 12.29
N CYS A 110 2.12 7.07 13.42
CA CYS A 110 1.89 6.00 14.37
C CYS A 110 0.81 6.41 15.38
N PHE A 111 -0.25 5.62 15.47
CA PHE A 111 -1.33 5.79 16.43
C PHE A 111 -1.27 4.67 17.46
N THR A 112 -1.34 5.03 18.75
CA THR A 112 -1.21 4.07 19.85
C THR A 112 -2.54 3.78 20.51
N PHE A 113 -3.00 2.54 20.38
CA PHE A 113 -4.17 1.99 21.05
C PHE A 113 -4.14 0.47 20.92
N GLN A 114 -4.71 -0.23 21.91
CA GLN A 114 -4.77 -1.68 21.88
C GLN A 114 -6.00 -2.16 21.11
N PHE A 115 -5.82 -3.11 20.19
CA PHE A 115 -6.89 -3.72 19.42
C PHE A 115 -6.48 -5.10 18.92
N ASP A 116 -7.48 -5.95 18.69
CA ASP A 116 -7.27 -7.28 18.11
C ASP A 116 -7.41 -7.24 16.59
N VAL A 117 -6.50 -7.93 15.92
CA VAL A 117 -6.42 -8.07 14.47
C VAL A 117 -6.65 -9.53 14.11
N SER A 118 -7.75 -9.82 13.42
CA SER A 118 -8.10 -11.17 12.97
C SER A 118 -8.92 -11.15 11.67
N PRO A 119 -8.59 -11.98 10.68
CA PRO A 119 -7.35 -12.77 10.59
C PRO A 119 -6.15 -11.84 10.26
N ALA A 120 -5.01 -12.10 10.90
CA ALA A 120 -3.76 -11.36 10.70
C ALA A 120 -2.68 -12.25 10.07
N VAL A 121 -1.90 -11.68 9.15
CA VAL A 121 -0.67 -12.29 8.61
C VAL A 121 0.46 -11.25 8.63
N PRO A 122 1.74 -11.69 8.65
CA PRO A 122 2.87 -10.78 8.53
C PRO A 122 2.78 -9.91 7.27
N ALA A 123 3.12 -8.64 7.39
CA ALA A 123 3.29 -7.75 6.25
C ALA A 123 4.73 -7.84 5.73
N LEU A 124 4.88 -8.03 4.42
CA LEU A 124 6.17 -8.08 3.73
C LEU A 124 6.36 -6.81 2.90
N PRO A 125 7.53 -6.14 2.99
CA PRO A 125 7.85 -5.05 2.08
C PRO A 125 8.06 -5.61 0.66
N LEU A 126 7.31 -5.07 -0.31
CA LEU A 126 7.41 -5.47 -1.72
C LEU A 126 8.39 -4.57 -2.48
N VAL A 127 8.21 -3.25 -2.37
CA VAL A 127 9.02 -2.25 -3.08
C VAL A 127 8.86 -0.87 -2.46
N ASP A 128 9.95 -0.10 -2.45
CA ASP A 128 9.95 1.34 -2.17
C ASP A 128 9.69 2.09 -3.48
N LEU A 129 8.59 2.84 -3.57
CA LEU A 129 8.17 3.48 -4.82
C LEU A 129 9.02 4.71 -5.16
N ASP A 130 9.55 5.41 -4.16
CA ASP A 130 10.38 6.60 -4.36
C ASP A 130 11.76 6.25 -4.93
N THR A 131 12.22 5.01 -4.72
CA THR A 131 13.43 4.50 -5.40
C THR A 131 13.20 4.10 -6.85
N VAL A 132 11.95 3.95 -7.28
CA VAL A 132 11.59 3.42 -8.61
C VAL A 132 11.04 4.50 -9.53
N PHE A 133 10.26 5.43 -8.99
CA PHE A 133 9.57 6.45 -9.78
C PHE A 133 9.78 7.83 -9.17
N THR A 134 9.91 8.84 -10.04
CA THR A 134 10.13 10.22 -9.59
C THR A 134 8.97 11.12 -9.99
N PRO A 135 8.21 11.73 -9.04
CA PRO A 135 7.16 12.68 -9.37
C PRO A 135 7.70 13.93 -10.10
N PRO A 136 6.86 14.71 -10.82
CA PRO A 136 5.40 14.56 -10.89
C PRO A 136 4.93 13.46 -11.84
N PHE A 137 3.82 12.83 -11.46
CA PHE A 137 3.11 11.83 -12.26
C PHE A 137 2.08 12.48 -13.19
N ARG A 138 1.96 11.97 -14.41
CA ARG A 138 1.03 12.48 -15.42
C ARG A 138 0.46 11.38 -16.31
N LEU A 139 -0.70 11.66 -16.89
CA LEU A 139 -1.29 10.82 -17.94
C LEU A 139 -0.58 11.03 -19.27
N LYS A 140 -0.42 9.95 -20.04
CA LYS A 140 0.12 9.91 -21.40
C LYS A 140 -0.74 9.03 -22.31
#